data_AF-A0A5J4F532-F1
#
_entry.id   AF-A0A5J4F532-F1
#
_cell.length_a   1.000
_cell.length_b   1.000
_cell.length_c   1.000
_cell.angle_alpha   90.00
_cell.angle_beta   90.00
_cell.angle_gamma   90.00
#
_symmetry.space_group_name_H-M   'P 1'
#
loop_
_entity.id
_entity.type
_entity.pdbx_description
1 polymer ?
#
loop_
_entity_poly.entity_id
_entity_poly.type
_entity_poly.pdbx_seq_one_letter_code
_entity_poly.pdbx_strand_id
1 'polypeptide(L)' 'MPWFVKQAYVQRLTETGQETKTSYWVERGDGMLLFKADSLEAAESIIGQHPLIKNGCVEYELHEWRIVVE' A
#
# COMPACT_ATOMS: atom_id res chain seq x y z
N MET A 1 8.23 -15.78 -1.14
CA MET A 1 8.36 -15.31 0.27
C MET A 1 8.10 -13.79 0.36
N PRO A 2 6.87 -13.28 0.09
CA PRO A 2 6.61 -11.84 -0.01
C PRO A 2 5.77 -11.24 1.14
N TRP A 3 5.14 -12.10 1.97
CA TRP A 3 4.11 -11.71 2.94
C TRP A 3 4.64 -10.87 4.10
N PHE A 4 5.74 -11.29 4.72
CA PHE A 4 6.32 -10.60 5.88
C PHE A 4 6.82 -9.19 5.56
N VAL A 5 7.26 -8.98 4.31
CA VAL A 5 7.77 -7.69 3.85
C VAL A 5 6.62 -6.67 3.71
N LYS A 6 5.46 -7.09 3.19
CA LYS A 6 4.26 -6.25 3.08
C LYS A 6 3.75 -5.85 4.47
N GLN A 7 3.72 -6.78 5.42
CA GLN A 7 3.28 -6.50 6.79
C GLN A 7 4.17 -5.48 7.51
N ALA A 8 5.50 -5.64 7.43
CA ALA A 8 6.44 -4.73 8.07
C ALA A 8 6.35 -3.30 7.51
N TYR A 9 6.10 -3.16 6.21
CA TYR A 9 5.93 -1.85 5.57
C TYR A 9 4.62 -1.16 6.00
N VAL A 10 3.51 -1.89 6.04
CA VAL A 10 2.21 -1.37 6.52
C VAL A 10 2.27 -0.98 7.99
N GLN A 11 2.97 -1.76 8.80
CA GLN A 11 3.17 -1.47 10.22
C GLN A 11 3.93 -0.15 10.39
N ARG A 12 5.01 0.08 9.62
CA ARG A 12 5.71 1.36 9.64
C ARG A 12 4.83 2.55 9.25
N LEU A 13 3.99 2.42 8.23
CA LEU A 13 3.06 3.50 7.84
C LEU A 13 2.07 3.82 8.96
N THR A 14 1.58 2.79 9.66
CA THR A 14 0.70 2.96 10.81
C THR A 14 1.41 3.66 11.97
N GLU A 15 2.67 3.32 12.22
CA GLU A 15 3.51 3.95 13.26
C GLU A 15 3.88 5.40 12.94
N THR A 16 3.95 5.79 11.67
CA THR A 16 4.15 7.19 11.25
C THR A 16 2.87 8.03 11.30
N GLY A 17 1.78 7.50 11.85
CA GLY A 17 0.49 8.19 11.97
C GLY A 17 -0.35 8.16 10.70
N GLN A 18 0.00 7.30 9.75
CA GLN A 18 -0.65 7.20 8.45
C GLN A 18 -1.74 6.13 8.51
N GLU A 19 -3.00 6.54 8.38
CA GLU A 19 -4.15 5.63 8.37
C GLU A 19 -4.04 4.67 7.18
N THR A 20 -3.72 3.41 7.46
CA THR A 20 -3.39 2.41 6.45
C THR A 20 -4.17 1.12 6.71
N LYS A 21 -4.84 0.60 5.68
CA LYS A 21 -5.55 -0.68 5.70
C LYS A 21 -5.00 -1.56 4.57
N THR A 22 -4.56 -2.76 4.91
CA THR A 22 -4.10 -3.75 3.93
C THR A 22 -5.07 -4.92 3.90
N SER A 23 -5.41 -5.36 2.70
CA SER A 23 -6.15 -6.60 2.48
C SER A 23 -5.39 -7.48 1.50
N TYR A 24 -5.75 -8.75 1.47
CA TYR A 24 -5.14 -9.75 0.61
C TYR A 24 -6.20 -10.66 0.04
N TRP A 25 -6.14 -10.88 -1.27
CA TRP A 25 -6.98 -11.84 -1.97
C TRP A 25 -6.31 -13.20 -1.88
N VAL A 26 -6.77 -14.01 -0.92
CA VAL A 26 -6.20 -15.33 -0.60
C VAL A 26 -6.13 -16.25 -1.83
N GLU A 27 -7.08 -16.14 -2.75
CA GLU A 27 -7.19 -17.03 -3.91
C GLU A 27 -6.34 -16.61 -5.12
N ARG A 28 -5.98 -15.33 -5.26
CA ARG A 28 -5.27 -14.81 -6.45
C ARG A 28 -3.82 -14.45 -6.22
N GLY A 29 -3.39 -14.31 -4.95
CA GLY A 29 -2.05 -13.82 -4.65
C GLY A 29 -1.91 -12.29 -4.73
N ASP A 30 -2.97 -11.61 -5.16
CA ASP A 30 -3.06 -10.16 -5.22
C ASP A 30 -3.41 -9.53 -3.88
N GLY A 31 -3.11 -8.26 -3.71
CA GLY A 31 -3.48 -7.55 -2.49
C GLY A 31 -3.71 -6.07 -2.75
N MET A 32 -4.74 -5.54 -2.09
CA MET A 32 -5.04 -4.11 -2.12
C MET A 32 -4.44 -3.45 -0.89
N LEU A 33 -3.78 -2.31 -1.11
CA LEU A 33 -3.27 -1.44 -0.06
C LEU A 33 -4.04 -0.11 -0.14
N LEU A 34 -4.80 0.20 0.89
CA LEU A 34 -5.44 1.49 1.06
C LEU A 34 -4.65 2.29 2.09
N PHE A 35 -4.26 3.50 1.73
CA PHE A 35 -3.52 4.38 2.61
C PHE A 35 -3.92 5.82 2.35
N LYS A 36 -3.85 6.64 3.38
CA LYS A 36 -4.11 8.07 3.27
C LYS A 36 -2.83 8.81 2.86
N ALA A 37 -2.95 9.67 1.87
CA ALA A 37 -1.89 10.57 1.42
C ALA A 37 -2.47 11.97 1.21
N ASP A 38 -1.66 12.99 1.45
CA ASP A 38 -2.08 14.39 1.31
C ASP A 38 -2.25 14.80 -0.17
N SER A 39 -1.66 14.04 -1.09
CA SER A 39 -1.74 14.25 -2.55
C SER A 39 -1.42 12.97 -3.31
N LEU A 40 -1.74 12.95 -4.61
CA LEU A 40 -1.34 11.86 -5.53
C LEU A 40 0.18 11.70 -5.57
N GLU A 41 0.91 12.82 -5.63
CA GLU A 41 2.39 12.83 -5.68
C GLU A 41 3.00 12.26 -4.39
N ALA A 42 2.41 12.56 -3.23
CA ALA A 42 2.78 11.93 -1.97
C ALA A 42 2.49 10.42 -1.99
N ALA A 43 1.36 10.02 -2.58
CA ALA A 43 1.00 8.61 -2.73
C ALA A 43 1.98 7.84 -3.63
N GLU A 44 2.40 8.43 -4.74
CA GLU A 44 3.43 7.89 -5.64
C GLU A 44 4.79 7.75 -4.92
N SER A 45 5.17 8.73 -4.11
CA SER A 45 6.41 8.67 -3.33
C SER A 45 6.36 7.56 -2.27
N ILE A 46 5.23 7.39 -1.58
CA ILE A 46 5.02 6.32 -0.60
C ILE A 46 5.11 4.96 -1.30
N ILE A 47 4.30 4.73 -2.34
CA ILE A 47 4.23 3.43 -3.02
C ILE A 47 5.57 3.07 -3.71
N GLY A 48 6.28 4.06 -4.25
CA GLY A 48 7.62 3.87 -4.84
C GLY A 48 8.69 3.40 -3.85
N GLN A 49 8.51 3.70 -2.56
CA GLN A 49 9.38 3.17 -1.50
C GLN A 49 9.01 1.75 -1.06
N HIS A 50 7.91 1.18 -1.55
CA HIS A 50 7.52 -0.17 -1.19
C HIS A 50 8.57 -1.17 -1.69
N PRO A 51 9.15 -2.01 -0.82
CA PRO A 51 10.28 -2.88 -1.16
C PRO A 51 9.97 -3.87 -2.28
N LEU A 52 8.72 -4.34 -2.39
CA LEU A 52 8.32 -5.21 -3.51
C LEU A 52 8.29 -4.47 -4.86
N ILE A 53 7.94 -3.19 -4.87
CA ILE A 53 7.88 -2.37 -6.08
C ILE A 53 9.30 -1.96 -6.46
N LYS A 54 10.10 -1.49 -5.50
CA LYS A 54 11.50 -1.13 -5.71
C LYS A 54 12.34 -2.28 -6.28
N ASN A 55 12.03 -3.51 -5.87
CA ASN A 55 12.70 -4.72 -6.36
C ASN A 55 12.03 -5.32 -7.61
N GLY A 56 11.05 -4.64 -8.23
CA GLY A 56 10.35 -5.10 -9.44
C GLY A 56 9.64 -6.44 -9.28
N CYS A 57 9.26 -6.81 -8.05
CA CYS A 57 8.69 -8.10 -7.73
C CYS A 57 7.18 -8.19 -7.96
N VAL A 58 6.53 -7.05 -8.20
CA VAL A 58 5.08 -6.93 -8.40
C VAL A 58 4.77 -5.84 -9.43
N GLU A 59 3.75 -6.08 -10.25
CA GLU A 59 3.07 -5.03 -11.00
C GLU A 59 2.02 -4.38 -10.08
N TYR A 60 1.79 -3.08 -10.22
CA TYR A 60 0.83 -2.36 -9.40
C TYR A 60 0.15 -1.24 -10.19
N GLU A 61 -1.06 -0.89 -9.75
CA GLU A 61 -1.81 0.27 -10.22
C GLU A 61 -2.15 1.15 -9.00
N LEU A 62 -2.03 2.47 -9.16
CA LEU A 62 -2.37 3.44 -8.12
C LEU A 62 -3.66 4.17 -8.51
N HIS A 63 -4.65 4.13 -7.63
CA HIS A 63 -5.93 4.81 -7.82
C HIS A 63 -6.27 5.69 -6.61
N GLU A 64 -6.82 6.87 -6.88
CA GLU A 64 -7.38 7.73 -5.84
C GLU A 64 -8.74 7.17 -5.38
N TRP A 65 -8.84 6.87 -4.08
CA TRP A 65 -10.10 6.44 -3.47
C TRP A 65 -10.72 7.60 -2.68
N ARG A 66 -11.89 8.08 -3.11
CA ARG A 66 -12.67 9.09 -2.38
C ARG A 66 -13.80 8.44 -1.60
N ILE A 67 -13.84 8.69 -0.29
CA ILE A 67 -14.97 8.28 0.56
C ILE A 67 -16.09 9.30 0.34
N VAL A 68 -17.24 8.84 -0.16
CA VAL A 68 -18.39 9.71 -0.49
C VAL A 68 -19.39 9.77 0.67
N VAL A 69 -19.43 8.76 1.54
CA VAL A 69 -20.26 8.66 2.76
C VAL A 69 -19.48 7.85 3.82
N GLU A 70 -19.48 8.32 5.07
CA GLU A 70 -18.91 7.64 6.25
C GLU A 70 -19.95 6.79 6.99
#